data_AF-A0A847EB49-F1
#
_entry.id   AF-A0A847EB49-F1
#
_cell.length_a   1.000
_cell.length_b   1.000
_cell.length_c   1.000
_cell.angle_alpha   90.00
_cell.angle_beta   90.00
_cell.angle_gamma   90.00
#
_symmetry.space_group_name_H-M   'P 1'
#
loop_
_entity.id
_entity.type
_entity.pdbx_description
1 polymer ?
#
loop_
_entity_poly.entity_id
_entity_poly.type
_entity_poly.pdbx_seq_one_letter_code
_entity_poly.pdbx_strand_id
1 'polypeptide(L)'
;MAIKVTFLTVVTRNETVERRYPGGMVAYVKDNLIEKPYQDRNITGVIFMSTGEAEEFIEKLVKIGFTYDEIALVDQSIGPFYLCPWLGTRIVPFYFSKPGGTESKCWLKKKPWNTSRINRRTK
;
A
#
# COMPACT_ATOMS: atom_id res chain seq x y z
N MET A 1 11.22 -1.13 3.35
CA MET A 1 11.30 -2.03 2.19
C MET A 1 10.20 -1.61 1.22
N ALA A 2 10.09 -2.23 0.05
CA ALA A 2 9.08 -1.87 -0.94
C ALA A 2 8.40 -3.14 -1.47
N ILE A 3 7.13 -3.03 -1.83
CA ILE A 3 6.35 -4.11 -2.47
C ILE A 3 6.23 -3.86 -3.98
N LYS A 4 6.04 -4.93 -4.74
CA LYS A 4 5.76 -4.88 -6.19
C LYS A 4 4.28 -4.59 -6.43
N VAL A 5 3.95 -3.72 -7.38
CA VAL A 5 2.58 -3.52 -7.90
C VAL A 5 2.47 -4.25 -9.24
N THR A 6 1.44 -5.07 -9.38
CA THR A 6 1.11 -5.79 -10.61
C THR A 6 -0.36 -5.51 -10.92
N PHE A 7 -0.70 -5.21 -12.18
CA PHE A 7 -2.04 -4.74 -12.58
C PHE A 7 -2.56 -3.63 -11.67
N LEU A 8 -3.68 -3.86 -10.98
CA LEU A 8 -4.19 -3.02 -9.92
C LEU A 8 -3.84 -3.66 -8.58
N THR A 9 -3.33 -2.88 -7.65
CA THR A 9 -3.02 -3.35 -6.29
C THR A 9 -3.67 -2.43 -5.27
N VAL A 10 -4.51 -3.01 -4.41
CA VAL A 10 -5.03 -2.32 -3.23
C VAL A 10 -4.02 -2.48 -2.10
N VAL A 11 -3.37 -1.38 -1.74
CA VAL A 11 -2.33 -1.31 -0.72
C VAL A 11 -2.92 -0.81 0.59
N THR A 12 -2.68 -1.53 1.68
CA THR A 12 -3.12 -1.21 3.04
C THR A 12 -1.93 -1.15 3.99
N ARG A 13 -2.07 -0.40 5.09
CA ARG A 13 -1.10 -0.42 6.19
C ARG A 13 -1.33 -1.63 7.08
N ASN A 14 -0.26 -2.38 7.37
CA ASN A 14 -0.33 -3.58 8.23
C ASN A 14 -0.91 -3.25 9.62
N GLU A 15 -0.58 -2.08 10.18
CA GLU A 15 -1.15 -1.61 11.47
C GLU A 15 -2.68 -1.46 11.43
N THR A 16 -3.22 -1.09 10.27
CA THR A 16 -4.67 -0.91 10.10
C THR A 16 -5.34 -2.27 9.96
N VAL A 17 -4.75 -3.16 9.16
CA VAL A 17 -5.21 -4.54 9.00
C VAL A 17 -5.25 -5.25 10.34
N GLU A 18 -4.18 -5.18 11.12
CA GLU A 18 -4.09 -5.84 12.42
C GLU A 18 -5.19 -5.37 13.39
N ARG A 19 -5.53 -4.09 13.35
CA ARG A 19 -6.53 -3.48 14.23
C ARG A 19 -7.97 -3.71 13.78
N ARG A 20 -8.23 -3.69 12.47
CA ARG A 20 -9.61 -3.59 11.92
C ARG A 20 -10.07 -4.84 11.18
N TYR A 21 -9.17 -5.63 10.61
CA TYR A 21 -9.57 -6.83 9.88
C TYR A 21 -9.93 -7.95 10.86
N PRO A 22 -11.09 -8.61 10.74
CA PRO A 22 -11.45 -9.74 11.58
C PRO A 22 -10.39 -10.86 11.50
N GLY A 23 -9.79 -11.22 12.64
CA GLY A 23 -8.69 -12.19 12.68
C GLY A 23 -7.31 -11.62 12.32
N GLY A 24 -7.20 -10.29 12.21
CA GLY A 24 -5.93 -9.56 12.04
C GLY A 24 -5.19 -9.90 10.74
N MET A 25 -3.88 -9.70 10.75
CA MET A 25 -3.04 -9.90 9.57
C MET A 25 -3.02 -11.35 9.08
N VAL A 26 -3.12 -12.33 9.99
CA VAL A 26 -3.11 -13.75 9.64
C VAL A 26 -4.33 -14.12 8.80
N ALA A 27 -5.53 -13.70 9.22
CA ALA A 27 -6.74 -13.90 8.44
C ALA A 27 -6.68 -13.13 7.13
N TYR A 28 -6.21 -11.88 7.14
CA TYR A 28 -6.09 -11.06 5.94
C TYR A 28 -5.21 -11.69 4.86
N VAL A 29 -4.04 -12.22 5.23
CA VAL A 29 -3.14 -12.91 4.29
C VAL A 29 -3.78 -14.17 3.74
N LYS A 30 -4.43 -14.95 4.60
CA LYS A 30 -5.07 -16.21 4.23
C LYS A 30 -6.26 -15.99 3.29
N ASP A 31 -7.16 -15.09 3.65
CA ASP A 31 -8.41 -14.83 2.93
C ASP A 31 -8.17 -14.27 1.52
N ASN A 32 -7.09 -13.51 1.36
CA ASN A 32 -6.75 -12.81 0.11
C ASN A 32 -5.57 -13.44 -0.64
N LEU A 33 -5.12 -14.63 -0.20
CA LEU A 33 -4.06 -15.42 -0.84
C LEU A 33 -2.77 -14.62 -1.09
N ILE A 34 -2.35 -13.83 -0.10
CA ILE A 34 -1.26 -12.86 -0.26
C ILE A 34 0.09 -13.56 -0.18
N GLU A 35 0.89 -13.43 -1.23
CA GLU A 35 2.24 -13.99 -1.32
C GLU A 35 3.36 -12.96 -1.07
N LYS A 36 4.55 -13.45 -0.72
CA LYS A 36 5.77 -12.65 -0.49
C LYS A 36 6.44 -12.28 -1.83
N PRO A 37 5.85 -11.39 -2.64
CA PRO A 37 6.46 -10.05 -2.75
C PRO A 37 5.49 -8.89 -2.50
N TYR A 38 4.24 -9.19 -2.18
CA TYR A 38 3.16 -8.21 -2.03
C TYR A 38 2.95 -7.76 -0.58
N GLN A 39 3.85 -8.17 0.31
CA GLN A 39 3.85 -7.80 1.71
C GLN A 39 5.25 -7.40 2.16
N ASP A 40 5.36 -6.29 2.88
CA ASP A 40 6.54 -5.94 3.67
C ASP A 40 6.17 -5.78 5.16
N ARG A 41 7.08 -5.23 5.97
CA ARG A 41 6.85 -5.05 7.41
C ARG A 41 5.75 -4.02 7.73
N ASN A 42 5.43 -3.10 6.82
CA ASN A 42 4.57 -1.96 7.06
C ASN A 42 3.31 -1.93 6.20
N ILE A 43 3.39 -2.45 4.97
CA ILE A 43 2.30 -2.41 4.00
C ILE A 43 2.10 -3.76 3.35
N THR A 44 0.88 -3.98 2.88
CA THR A 44 0.48 -5.17 2.14
C THR A 44 -0.39 -4.78 0.96
N GLY A 45 -0.21 -5.48 -0.16
CA GLY A 45 -0.97 -5.31 -1.40
C GLY A 45 -1.78 -6.57 -1.71
N VAL A 46 -3.02 -6.36 -2.15
CA VAL A 46 -3.87 -7.38 -2.79
C VAL A 46 -4.05 -7.01 -4.26
N ILE A 47 -3.84 -7.97 -5.15
CA ILE A 47 -3.80 -7.74 -6.60
C ILE A 47 -5.14 -8.07 -7.25
N PHE A 48 -5.53 -7.25 -8.21
CA PHE A 48 -6.75 -7.39 -8.98
C PHE A 48 -6.46 -7.21 -10.47
N MET A 49 -7.19 -7.96 -11.30
CA MET A 49 -7.10 -7.89 -12.76
C MET A 49 -8.12 -6.91 -13.35
N SER A 50 -9.12 -6.50 -12.56
CA SER A 50 -10.17 -5.57 -12.97
C SER A 50 -10.39 -4.47 -11.94
N THR A 51 -10.78 -3.28 -12.40
CA THR A 51 -11.14 -2.16 -11.53
C THR A 51 -12.35 -2.49 -10.67
N GLY A 52 -13.36 -3.18 -11.24
CA GLY A 52 -14.58 -3.56 -10.51
C GLY A 52 -14.29 -4.44 -9.31
N GLU A 53 -13.48 -5.49 -9.45
CA GLU A 53 -13.10 -6.35 -8.33
C GLU A 53 -12.29 -5.58 -7.25
N ALA A 54 -11.43 -4.66 -7.69
CA ALA A 54 -10.68 -3.82 -6.76
C ALA A 54 -11.60 -2.87 -5.98
N GLU A 55 -12.60 -2.27 -6.63
CA GLU A 55 -13.60 -1.42 -6.01
C GLU A 55 -14.49 -2.19 -5.04
N GLU A 56 -14.99 -3.37 -5.42
CA GLU A 56 -15.75 -4.26 -4.54
C GLU A 56 -14.94 -4.66 -3.30
N PHE A 57 -13.65 -4.91 -3.46
CA PHE A 57 -12.75 -5.20 -2.35
C PHE A 57 -12.56 -3.98 -1.44
N ILE A 58 -12.38 -2.79 -2.00
CA ILE A 58 -12.28 -1.53 -1.23
C ILE A 58 -13.57 -1.32 -0.44
N GLU A 59 -14.74 -1.50 -1.05
CA GLU A 59 -16.03 -1.41 -0.36
C GLU A 59 -16.15 -2.41 0.79
N LYS A 60 -15.68 -3.66 0.59
CA LYS A 60 -15.62 -4.66 1.66
C LYS A 60 -14.76 -4.17 2.83
N LEU A 61 -13.59 -3.58 2.56
CA LEU A 61 -12.72 -3.01 3.60
C LEU A 61 -13.39 -1.84 4.33
N VAL A 62 -14.08 -0.96 3.60
CA VAL A 62 -14.81 0.17 4.19
C VAL A 62 -15.96 -0.32 5.07
N LYS A 63 -16.69 -1.35 4.65
CA LYS A 63 -17.78 -1.96 5.44
C LYS A 63 -17.31 -2.55 6.77
N ILE A 64 -16.10 -3.10 6.83
CA ILE A 64 -15.48 -3.59 8.08
C ILE A 64 -14.75 -2.49 8.87
N GLY A 65 -14.85 -1.23 8.41
CA GLY A 65 -14.44 -0.05 9.16
C GLY A 65 -13.11 0.55 8.74
N PHE A 66 -12.52 0.20 7.60
CA PHE A 66 -11.39 0.96 7.05
C PHE A 66 -11.86 2.31 6.51
N THR A 67 -10.99 3.30 6.52
CA THR A 67 -11.26 4.61 5.90
C THR A 67 -10.52 4.72 4.58
N TYR A 68 -11.03 5.54 3.65
CA TYR A 68 -10.41 5.71 2.32
C TYR A 68 -8.98 6.25 2.40
N ASP A 69 -8.61 6.99 3.45
CA ASP A 69 -7.24 7.45 3.67
C ASP A 69 -6.29 6.35 4.18
N GLU A 70 -6.80 5.19 4.56
CA GLU A 70 -6.01 4.01 4.96
C GLU A 70 -5.80 3.01 3.81
N ILE A 71 -6.44 3.26 2.67
CA ILE A 71 -6.43 2.40 1.49
C ILE A 71 -5.83 3.17 0.31
N ALA A 72 -4.99 2.52 -0.48
CA ALA A 72 -4.47 3.10 -1.71
C ALA A 72 -4.69 2.13 -2.88
N LEU A 73 -5.38 2.57 -3.92
CA LEU A 73 -5.45 1.84 -5.19
C LEU A 73 -4.29 2.29 -6.08
N VAL A 74 -3.47 1.35 -6.53
CA VAL A 74 -2.26 1.63 -7.30
C VAL A 74 -2.24 0.82 -8.58
N ASP A 75 -2.09 1.51 -9.71
CA ASP A 75 -1.82 0.91 -11.01
C ASP A 75 -0.32 0.67 -11.21
N GLN A 76 0.01 -0.45 -11.85
CA GLN A 76 1.39 -0.85 -12.14
C GLN A 76 2.15 0.13 -13.06
N SER A 77 1.46 0.86 -13.92
CA SER A 77 2.03 1.72 -14.96
C SER A 77 1.87 3.21 -14.69
N ILE A 78 0.78 3.59 -14.01
CA ILE A 78 0.43 5.00 -13.73
C ILE A 78 0.75 5.38 -12.28
N GLY A 79 0.75 4.40 -11.36
CA GLY A 79 0.90 4.65 -9.93
C GLY A 79 -0.45 4.85 -9.22
N PRO A 80 -0.51 5.62 -8.12
CA PRO A 80 -1.70 5.69 -7.28
C PRO A 80 -2.81 6.51 -7.97
N PHE A 81 -4.05 6.02 -7.94
CA PHE A 81 -5.21 6.73 -8.51
C PHE A 81 -5.58 7.99 -7.72
N TYR A 82 -5.29 7.99 -6.42
CA TYR A 82 -5.59 9.09 -5.52
C TYR A 82 -4.34 9.49 -4.73
N LEU A 83 -4.33 10.73 -4.24
CA LEU A 83 -3.23 11.21 -3.41
C LEU A 83 -3.24 10.49 -2.05
N CYS A 84 -2.23 9.66 -1.80
CA CYS A 84 -2.04 8.99 -0.52
C CYS A 84 -0.82 9.59 0.22
N PRO A 85 -1.01 10.47 1.23
CA PRO A 85 0.09 11.16 1.91
C PRO A 85 1.08 10.22 2.60
N TRP A 86 0.62 9.05 3.05
CA TRP A 86 1.42 8.06 3.76
C TRP A 86 2.15 7.09 2.81
N LEU A 87 1.74 6.99 1.54
CA LEU A 87 2.31 6.04 0.59
C LEU A 87 3.33 6.74 -0.32
N GLY A 88 4.55 6.20 -0.36
CA GLY A 88 5.55 6.53 -1.36
C GLY A 88 5.40 5.59 -2.54
N THR A 89 5.39 6.16 -3.75
CA THR A 89 5.29 5.41 -5.00
C THR A 89 6.39 5.86 -5.96
N ARG A 90 6.92 4.92 -6.74
CA ARG A 90 7.83 5.21 -7.85
C ARG A 90 7.65 4.19 -8.95
N ILE A 91 7.51 4.68 -10.17
CA ILE A 91 7.55 3.86 -11.38
C ILE A 91 9.02 3.60 -11.72
N VAL A 92 9.40 2.34 -11.86
CA VAL A 92 10.76 1.90 -12.19
C VAL A 92 10.76 1.06 -13.47
N PRO A 93 11.83 1.11 -14.29
CA PRO A 93 11.95 0.23 -15.45
C PRO A 93 12.03 -1.25 -15.02
N PHE A 94 11.27 -2.11 -15.71
CA PHE A 94 11.26 -3.55 -15.52
C PHE A 94 12.27 -4.20 -16.47
N TYR A 95 13.32 -4.83 -15.91
CA TYR A 95 14.50 -5.25 -16.69
C TYR A 95 14.47 -6.68 -17.25
N PHE A 96 13.46 -7.51 -16.96
CA PHE A 96 13.60 -8.96 -17.15
C PHE A 96 13.15 -9.55 -18.49
N SER A 97 12.55 -8.83 -19.45
CA SER A 97 12.15 -9.51 -20.70
C SER A 97 12.05 -8.71 -22.01
N LYS A 98 12.13 -7.37 -22.01
CA LYS A 98 12.21 -6.52 -23.23
C LYS A 98 12.53 -5.08 -22.80
N PRO A 99 13.24 -4.28 -23.60
CA PRO A 99 13.38 -2.86 -23.33
C PRO A 99 12.01 -2.19 -23.45
N GLY A 100 11.40 -1.78 -22.33
CA GLY A 100 10.18 -0.93 -22.37
C GLY A 100 9.12 -1.14 -21.28
N GLY A 101 9.22 -2.14 -20.41
CA GLY A 101 8.26 -2.31 -19.30
C GLY A 101 8.54 -1.36 -18.14
N THR A 102 7.50 -0.83 -17.49
CA THR A 102 7.60 -0.07 -16.23
C THR A 102 6.72 -0.69 -15.17
N GLU A 103 7.19 -0.75 -13.92
CA GLU A 103 6.42 -1.24 -12.76
C GLU A 103 6.40 -0.22 -11.62
N SER A 104 5.27 -0.07 -10.96
CA SER A 104 5.14 0.71 -9.74
C SER A 104 5.71 -0.05 -8.55
N LYS A 105 6.48 0.63 -7.71
CA LYS A 105 6.91 0.16 -6.38
C LYS A 105 6.37 1.08 -5.31
N CYS A 106 5.93 0.47 -4.21
CA CYS A 106 5.28 1.15 -3.10
C CYS A 106 6.04 0.93 -1.79
N TRP A 107 6.14 1.95 -0.95
CA TRP A 107 6.69 1.87 0.41
C TRP A 107 5.99 2.87 1.35
N LEU A 108 6.00 2.60 2.65
CA LEU A 108 5.51 3.56 3.64
C LEU A 108 6.45 4.78 3.70
N LYS A 109 5.93 6.00 3.48
CA LYS A 109 6.69 7.23 3.70
C LYS A 109 7.09 7.34 5.16
N LYS A 110 8.35 7.69 5.42
CA LYS A 110 8.76 8.10 6.76
C LYS A 110 8.01 9.39 7.09
N LYS A 111 7.41 9.49 8.28
CA LYS A 111 6.89 10.78 8.76
C LYS A 111 8.01 11.82 8.62
N PRO A 112 7.73 13.04 8.14
CA PRO A 112 8.71 14.10 8.19
C PRO A 112 9.19 14.22 9.64
N TRP A 113 10.51 14.23 9.83
CA TRP A 113 11.09 14.47 11.16
C TRP A 113 10.53 15.80 11.67
N ASN A 114 9.71 15.75 12.72
CA ASN A 114 9.24 16.94 13.40
C ASN A 114 10.46 17.68 13.95
N THR A 115 10.86 18.77 13.31
CA THR A 115 11.99 19.63 13.72
C THR A 115 11.61 20.50 14.92
N SER A 116 10.90 19.95 15.91
CA SER A 116 10.38 20.67 17.07
C SER A 116 11.31 20.60 18.29
N ARG A 117 12.60 20.27 18.09
CA ARG A 117 13.61 20.20 19.16
C ARG A 117 14.76 21.19 18.93
N ILE A 118 14.45 22.45 18.65
CA ILE A 118 15.43 23.54 18.85
C ILE A 118 14.66 24.72 19.45
N ASN A 119 14.45 24.69 20.76
CA ASN A 119 14.33 25.87 21.64
C ASN A 119 14.09 25.42 23.08
N ARG A 120 15.08 24.74 23.67
CA ARG A 120 15.26 24.69 25.14
C ARG A 120 16.75 24.61 25.46
N ARG A 121 17.44 25.73 25.29
CA ARG A 121 18.54 26.13 26.18
C ARG A 121 18.39 27.63 26.44
N THR A 122 17.55 27.93 27.42
CA THR A 122 17.60 29.17 28.19
C THR A 122 18.57 29.00 29.35
N LYS A 123 19.33 30.08 29.58
CA LYS A 123 20.18 30.41 30.73
C LYS A 123 21.53 29.72 30.83
#